data_AF-G4SVC6-F1
#
_entry.id   AF-G4SVC6-F1
#
_cell.length_a   1.000
_cell.length_b   1.000
_cell.length_c   1.000
_cell.angle_alpha   90.00
_cell.angle_beta   90.00
_cell.angle_gamma   90.00
#
_symmetry.space_group_name_H-M   'P 1'
#
loop_
_entity.id
_entity.type
_entity.pdbx_description
1 polymer ?
#
loop_
_entity_poly.entity_id
_entity_poly.type
_entity_poly.pdbx_seq_one_letter_code
_entity_poly.pdbx_strand_id
1 'polypeptide(L)' 'MRLSIEVTPEQHQRLKAVAALHGQSIKDYVLERVLPAEDNEALRQLEAFLLPRLAEAENGVFSNKSIDQIYEEVLQEAR' A
#
# COMPACT_ATOMS: atom_id res chain seq x y z
N MET A 1 8.82 -22.95 -4.12
CA MET A 1 10.18 -22.46 -3.82
C MET A 1 10.58 -22.98 -2.44
N ARG A 2 11.78 -23.55 -2.27
CA ARG A 2 12.26 -24.06 -0.97
C ARG A 2 13.44 -23.20 -0.53
N LEU A 3 13.29 -22.49 0.58
CA LEU A 3 14.34 -21.67 1.19
C LEU A 3 14.93 -22.47 2.36
N SER A 4 16.25 -22.63 2.37
CA SER A 4 16.99 -23.18 3.50
C SER A 4 17.66 -22.03 4.23
N ILE A 5 17.38 -21.89 5.52
CA ILE A 5 17.95 -20.85 6.40
C ILE A 5 18.68 -21.53 7.56
N GLU A 6 19.88 -21.08 7.85
CA GLU A 6 20.63 -21.51 9.01
C GLU A 6 20.25 -20.64 10.21
N VAL A 7 19.79 -21.29 11.28
CA VAL A 7 19.43 -20.65 12.54
C VAL A 7 19.99 -21.48 13.69
N THR A 8 20.44 -20.81 14.75
CA THR A 8 20.81 -21.52 15.97
C THR A 8 19.56 -22.15 16.62
N PRO A 9 19.70 -23.18 17.47
CA PRO A 9 18.57 -23.77 18.17
C PRO A 9 17.77 -22.75 19.00
N GLU A 10 18.47 -21.79 19.61
CA GLU A 10 17.85 -20.71 20.38
C GLU A 10 17.05 -19.75 19.48
N GLN A 11 17.60 -19.37 18.32
CA GLN A 11 16.90 -18.54 17.34
C GLN A 11 15.64 -19.25 16.81
N HIS A 12 15.73 -20.55 16.53
CA HIS A 12 14.59 -21.34 16.11
C HIS A 12 13.48 -21.36 17.18
N GLN A 13 13.84 -21.51 18.46
CA GLN A 13 12.88 -21.51 19.56
C GLN A 13 12.20 -20.14 19.72
N ARG A 14 12.95 -19.04 19.63
CA ARG A 14 12.39 -17.69 19.67
C ARG A 14 11.46 -17.44 18.49
N LEU A 15 11.86 -17.81 17.29
CA LEU A 15 11.06 -17.67 16.08
C LEU A 15 9.75 -18.48 16.15
N LYS A 16 9.81 -19.70 16.71
CA LYS A 16 8.63 -20.53 16.98
C LYS A 16 7.66 -19.89 17.94
N ALA A 17 8.16 -19.32 19.03
CA ALA A 17 7.32 -18.64 20.02
C ALA A 17 6.63 -17.42 19.39
N VAL A 18 7.38 -16.60 18.64
CA VAL A 18 6.83 -15.41 17.99
C VAL A 18 5.79 -15.79 16.92
N ALA A 19 6.07 -16.79 16.08
CA ALA A 19 5.10 -17.26 15.09
C ALA A 19 3.79 -17.75 15.75
N ALA A 20 3.91 -18.50 16.87
CA ALA A 20 2.75 -18.96 17.63
C ALA A 20 1.95 -17.81 18.27
N LEU A 21 2.61 -16.75 18.73
CA LEU A 21 1.95 -15.53 19.23
C LEU A 21 1.13 -14.83 18.13
N HIS A 22 1.61 -14.86 16.88
CA HIS A 22 0.87 -14.37 15.72
C HIS A 22 -0.21 -15.34 15.20
N GLY A 23 -0.36 -16.52 15.83
CA GLY A 23 -1.32 -17.55 15.40
C GLY A 23 -0.95 -18.21 14.07
N GLN A 24 0.29 -18.05 13.62
CA GLN A 24 0.78 -18.56 12.34
C GLN A 24 1.80 -19.69 12.53
N SER A 25 2.02 -20.49 11.49
CA SER A 25 3.13 -21.46 11.50
C SER A 25 4.47 -20.73 11.35
N ILE A 26 5.58 -21.33 11.82
CA ILE A 26 6.93 -20.78 11.61
C ILE A 26 7.19 -20.49 10.13
N LYS A 27 6.72 -21.40 9.27
CA LYS A 27 6.90 -21.28 7.82
C LYS A 27 6.24 -20.01 7.29
N ASP A 28 4.99 -19.77 7.65
CA ASP A 28 4.22 -18.64 7.15
C ASP A 28 4.78 -17.32 7.70
N TYR A 29 5.08 -17.29 8.99
CA TYR A 29 5.66 -16.13 9.66
C TYR A 29 7.02 -15.72 9.05
N VAL A 30 7.88 -16.69 8.73
CA VAL A 30 9.18 -16.42 8.08
C VAL A 30 9.00 -15.94 6.65
N LEU A 31 8.09 -16.56 5.88
CA LEU A 31 7.85 -16.17 4.49
C LEU A 31 7.31 -14.74 4.40
N GLU A 32 6.37 -14.35 5.27
CA GLU A 32 5.83 -12.98 5.31
C GLU A 32 6.90 -11.93 5.66
N ARG A 33 7.89 -12.28 6.49
CA ARG A 33 8.93 -11.35 6.95
C ARG A 33 10.17 -11.29 6.05
N VAL A 34 10.51 -12.40 5.40
CA VAL A 34 11.73 -12.53 4.57
C VAL A 34 11.48 -12.11 3.14
N LEU A 35 10.27 -12.36 2.61
CA LEU A 35 9.91 -11.86 1.31
C LEU A 35 9.66 -10.35 1.42
N PRO A 36 10.11 -9.54 0.46
CA PRO A 36 9.69 -8.15 0.41
C PRO A 36 8.17 -8.15 0.35
N ALA A 37 7.52 -7.54 1.35
CA ALA A 37 6.14 -7.16 1.18
C ALA A 37 6.11 -6.32 -0.10
N GLU A 38 5.39 -6.80 -1.11
CA GLU A 38 5.00 -5.95 -2.22
C GLU A 38 4.02 -4.93 -1.65
N ASP A 39 4.57 -3.95 -0.93
CA ASP A 39 3.86 -2.84 -0.32
C ASP A 39 3.51 -1.84 -1.42
N ASN A 40 2.85 -2.36 -2.45
CA ASN A 40 2.28 -1.65 -3.57
C ASN A 40 0.93 -1.03 -3.17
N GLU A 41 0.59 -1.00 -1.88
CA GLU A 41 -0.68 -0.46 -1.41
C GLU A 41 -0.79 1.03 -1.75
N ALA A 42 0.27 1.80 -1.53
CA ALA A 42 0.31 3.21 -1.95
C ALA A 42 0.16 3.37 -3.47
N LEU A 43 0.74 2.46 -4.26
CA LEU A 43 0.62 2.46 -5.72
C LEU A 43 -0.80 2.07 -6.17
N ARG A 44 -1.43 1.08 -5.55
CA ARG A 44 -2.82 0.68 -5.82
C ARG A 44 -3.80 1.79 -5.48
N GLN A 45 -3.59 2.49 -4.36
CA GLN A 45 -4.40 3.65 -3.97
C GLN A 45 -4.26 4.80 -4.97
N LEU A 46 -3.04 5.06 -5.44
CA LEU A 46 -2.79 6.04 -6.48
C LEU A 46 -3.47 5.67 -7.80
N GLU A 47 -3.37 4.41 -8.22
CA GLU A 47 -4.01 3.91 -9.44
C GLU A 47 -5.54 4.04 -9.36
N ALA A 48 -6.14 3.63 -8.23
CA ALA A 48 -7.57 3.78 -7.99
C ALA A 48 -8.03 5.24 -8.01
N PHE A 49 -7.20 6.17 -7.55
CA PHE A 49 -7.49 7.61 -7.60
C PHE A 49 -7.37 8.21 -9.01
N LEU A 50 -6.43 7.72 -9.82
CA LEU A 50 -6.14 8.27 -11.15
C LEU A 50 -7.03 7.70 -12.26
N LEU A 51 -7.43 6.42 -12.18
CA LEU A 51 -8.31 5.77 -13.16
C LEU A 51 -9.58 6.57 -13.51
N PRO A 52 -10.37 7.07 -12.54
CA PRO A 52 -11.56 7.86 -12.87
C PRO A 52 -11.20 9.19 -13.56
N ARG A 53 -10.11 9.85 -13.15
CA ARG A 53 -9.65 11.11 -13.75
C ARG A 53 -9.18 10.93 -15.19
N LEU A 54 -8.57 9.79 -15.49
CA LEU A 54 -8.19 9.43 -16.85
C LEU A 54 -9.44 9.24 -17.72
N ALA A 55 -10.44 8.51 -17.23
CA ALA A 55 -11.70 8.35 -17.93
C ALA A 55 -12.42 9.68 -18.17
N GLU A 56 -12.44 10.60 -17.18
CA GLU A 56 -12.99 11.95 -17.35
C GLU A 56 -12.24 12.75 -18.42
N ALA A 57 -10.91 12.72 -18.40
CA ALA A 57 -10.08 13.40 -19.39
C ALA A 57 -10.25 12.84 -20.80
N GLU A 58 -10.34 11.52 -20.96
CA GLU A 58 -10.62 10.86 -22.24
C GLU A 58 -12.00 11.23 -22.80
N ASN A 59 -12.98 11.44 -21.92
CA ASN A 59 -14.32 11.92 -22.28
C ASN A 59 -14.39 13.45 -22.49
N GLY A 60 -13.26 14.16 -22.40
CA GLY A 60 -13.18 15.61 -22.61
C GLY A 60 -13.77 16.44 -21.47
N VAL A 61 -13.92 15.86 -20.27
CA VAL A 61 -14.38 16.58 -19.07
C VAL A 61 -13.21 17.37 -18.49
N PHE A 62 -13.08 18.62 -18.91
CA PHE A 62 -12.10 19.56 -18.38
C PHE A 62 -12.77 20.70 -17.63
N SER A 63 -12.09 21.21 -16.61
CA SER A 63 -12.50 22.47 -15.99
C SER A 63 -12.21 23.62 -16.94
N ASN A 64 -13.24 24.40 -17.27
CA ASN A 64 -13.09 25.64 -18.02
C ASN A 64 -12.72 26.83 -17.12
N LYS A 65 -12.56 26.60 -15.80
CA LYS A 65 -12.23 27.66 -14.85
C LYS A 65 -10.76 28.05 -15.00
N SER A 66 -10.48 29.34 -14.96
CA SER A 66 -9.11 29.82 -14.79
C SER A 66 -8.62 29.52 -13.38
N ILE A 67 -7.30 29.58 -13.18
CA ILE A 67 -6.69 29.40 -11.85
C ILE A 67 -7.23 30.44 -10.86
N ASP A 68 -7.41 31.68 -11.29
CA ASP A 68 -7.94 32.75 -10.44
C ASP A 68 -9.37 32.46 -9.99
N GLN A 69 -10.22 31.94 -10.89
CA GLN A 69 -11.60 31.55 -10.57
C GLN A 69 -11.64 30.38 -9.58
N ILE A 70 -10.74 29.39 -9.73
CA ILE A 70 -10.62 28.27 -8.79
C ILE A 70 -10.22 28.79 -7.40
N TYR A 71 -9.28 29.73 -7.35
CA TYR A 71 -8.81 30.30 -6.09
C TYR A 71 -9.91 31.08 -5.36
N GLU A 72 -10.65 31.92 -6.09
CA GLU A 72 -11.77 32.68 -5.53
C GLU A 72 -12.87 31.75 -5.00
N GLU A 73 -13.23 30.70 -5.71
CA GLU A 73 -14.24 29.72 -5.30
C GLU A 73 -13.88 29.02 -4.00
N VAL A 74 -12.65 28.51 -3.88
CA VAL A 74 -12.17 27.85 -2.66
C VAL A 74 -12.17 28.81 -1.47
N LEU A 75 -11.84 30.09 -1.67
CA LEU A 75 -11.90 31.11 -0.61
C LEU A 75 -13.33 31.44 -0.18
N GLN A 76 -14.31 31.32 -1.08
CA GLN A 76 -15.73 31.51 -0.73
C GLN A 76 -16.31 30.27 -0.04
N GLU A 77 -15.95 29.05 -0.45
CA GLU A 77 -16.38 27.81 0.21
C GLU A 77 -15.81 27.65 1.63
N ALA A 78 -14.64 28.22 1.91
CA ALA A 78 -14.00 28.15 3.21
C ALA A 78 -14.54 29.18 4.24
N ARG A 79 -15.47 30.05 3.85
CA ARG A 79 -16.12 31.05 4.72
C ARG A 79 -17.45 30.56 5.26
#